data_AF-L7J5C9-F1
#
_entry.id   AF-L7J5C9-F1
#
_cell.length_a   1.000
_cell.length_b   1.000
_cell.length_c   1.000
_cell.angle_alpha   90.00
_cell.angle_beta   90.00
_cell.angle_gamma   90.00
#
_symmetry.space_group_name_H-M   'P 1'
#
loop_
_entity.id
_entity.type
_entity.pdbx_description
1 polymer ?
#
loop_
_entity_poly.entity_id
_entity_poly.type
_entity_poly.pdbx_seq_one_letter_code
_entity_poly.pdbx_strand_id
1 'polypeptide(L)'
;MSCLHTTTARSSTDIPGQRPRSIPSNDIDRDEAVPGTVRLVDVSGGTSDAHDKSQADIVLVSQPSADPNDPLNWTHARKLRTVNMAYLYVIGTGIATSLQYLVLADITADTGISTASLGQGTGLMFLFFGWACLIWQPIALTYGRHGVYLLTMLLTVAMMEWTARSSSASEWMAHRILIGIIVSPIESLCEVTVFDLFFAHNRGTHMGLYVFTLFGSNFLAPLVAGLFNDAYGWRWTMHLGSIVCGGRYNCLFKRHKGCVIYF
;
A
#
# COMPACT_ATOMS: atom_id res chain seq x y z
N MET A 1 -9.43 48.22 -12.12
CA MET A 1 -9.89 47.74 -13.44
C MET A 1 -9.58 46.25 -13.46
N SER A 2 -10.42 45.38 -12.88
CA SER A 2 -11.83 45.06 -13.24
C SER A 2 -11.87 44.32 -14.59
N CYS A 3 -12.47 43.14 -14.73
CA CYS A 3 -13.52 42.50 -13.92
C CYS A 3 -13.25 41.00 -13.62
N LEU A 4 -13.81 40.50 -12.51
CA LEU A 4 -14.17 39.09 -12.39
C LEU A 4 -15.36 38.80 -13.33
N HIS A 5 -15.44 37.57 -13.87
CA HIS A 5 -16.70 37.03 -14.37
C HIS A 5 -17.11 35.81 -13.56
N THR A 6 -17.97 36.06 -12.57
CA THR A 6 -18.71 35.02 -11.85
C THR A 6 -19.86 34.55 -12.73
N THR A 7 -19.85 33.31 -13.20
CA THR A 7 -21.00 32.71 -13.90
C THR A 7 -21.84 31.93 -12.91
N THR A 8 -22.95 32.55 -12.51
CA THR A 8 -23.97 32.00 -11.61
C THR A 8 -24.62 30.73 -12.19
N ALA A 9 -24.53 29.62 -11.47
CA ALA A 9 -25.34 28.44 -11.76
C ALA A 9 -26.82 28.76 -11.46
N ARG A 10 -27.64 28.89 -12.52
CA ARG A 10 -29.06 29.20 -12.38
C ARG A 10 -29.86 27.92 -12.25
N SER A 11 -30.36 27.65 -11.04
CA SER A 11 -31.42 26.66 -10.85
C SER A 11 -32.66 27.09 -11.64
N SER A 12 -33.17 26.22 -12.51
CA SER A 12 -34.38 26.45 -13.28
C SER A 12 -35.34 25.25 -13.21
N THR A 13 -36.18 25.31 -12.17
CA THR A 13 -37.61 24.97 -12.20
C THR A 13 -38.06 23.60 -12.73
N ASP A 14 -38.69 22.85 -11.84
CA ASP A 14 -39.69 21.83 -12.17
C ASP A 14 -40.67 22.29 -13.26
N ILE A 15 -40.92 21.41 -14.23
CA ILE A 15 -42.09 21.49 -15.13
C ILE A 15 -42.86 20.17 -14.99
N PRO A 16 -44.03 20.15 -14.34
CA PRO A 16 -44.82 18.93 -14.21
C PRO A 16 -45.56 18.63 -15.53
N GLY A 17 -45.33 17.44 -16.10
CA GLY A 17 -46.20 16.88 -17.16
C GLY A 17 -45.54 16.32 -18.41
N GLN A 18 -44.23 16.51 -18.61
CA GLN A 18 -43.53 15.92 -19.77
C GLN A 18 -43.13 14.47 -19.47
N ARG A 19 -43.70 13.48 -20.17
CA ARG A 19 -43.11 12.12 -20.20
C ARG A 19 -41.68 12.24 -20.77
N PRO A 20 -40.68 11.51 -20.23
CA PRO A 20 -39.34 11.53 -20.79
C PRO A 20 -39.41 11.08 -22.25
N ARG A 21 -38.96 11.95 -23.16
CA ARG A 21 -38.83 11.58 -24.58
C ARG A 21 -37.76 10.51 -24.68
N SER A 22 -38.10 9.36 -25.24
CA SER A 22 -37.13 8.35 -25.66
C SER A 22 -36.20 8.98 -26.70
N ILE A 23 -34.95 9.26 -26.30
CA ILE A 23 -33.90 9.74 -27.19
C ILE A 23 -33.60 8.59 -28.17
N PRO A 24 -33.62 8.81 -29.49
CA PRO A 24 -33.32 7.75 -30.46
C PRO A 24 -31.86 7.31 -30.32
N SER A 25 -31.66 6.00 -30.18
CA SER A 25 -30.39 5.38 -29.81
C SER A 25 -29.51 5.10 -31.02
N ASN A 26 -28.88 6.13 -31.60
CA ASN A 26 -27.75 6.00 -32.52
C ASN A 26 -26.72 7.11 -32.24
N ASP A 27 -25.46 6.71 -32.07
CA ASP A 27 -24.25 7.53 -32.24
C ASP A 27 -24.17 8.85 -31.44
N ILE A 28 -24.51 8.80 -30.15
CA ILE A 28 -24.15 9.82 -29.16
C ILE A 28 -23.23 9.17 -28.10
N ASP A 29 -22.24 9.92 -27.59
CA ASP A 29 -21.28 9.52 -26.53
C ASP A 29 -20.14 8.54 -26.90
N ARG A 30 -19.51 8.71 -28.07
CA ARG A 30 -18.05 8.40 -28.21
C ARG A 30 -17.17 9.64 -28.33
N ASP A 31 -17.68 10.74 -28.89
CA ASP A 31 -16.91 11.98 -29.09
C ASP A 31 -17.02 12.99 -27.93
N GLU A 32 -17.97 12.82 -27.00
CA GLU A 32 -18.07 13.64 -25.77
C GLU A 32 -17.41 12.97 -24.54
N ALA A 33 -16.57 11.96 -24.78
CA ALA A 33 -15.68 11.43 -23.76
C ALA A 33 -14.53 12.42 -23.49
N VAL A 34 -14.67 13.25 -22.44
CA VAL A 34 -13.61 14.18 -21.99
C VAL A 34 -12.28 13.42 -21.85
N PRO A 35 -11.20 13.79 -22.59
CA PRO A 35 -9.97 13.01 -22.63
C PRO A 35 -9.41 12.71 -21.23
N GLY A 36 -9.22 11.42 -20.93
CA GLY A 36 -8.79 10.93 -19.62
C GLY A 36 -9.93 10.52 -18.66
N THR A 37 -11.20 10.73 -19.03
CA THR A 37 -12.35 10.26 -18.25
C THR A 37 -12.73 8.83 -18.64
N VAL A 38 -13.09 8.02 -17.64
CA VAL A 38 -13.51 6.63 -17.79
C VAL A 38 -14.95 6.48 -17.32
N ARG A 39 -15.85 5.99 -18.19
CA ARG A 39 -17.26 5.73 -17.86
C ARG A 39 -17.35 4.40 -17.09
N LEU A 40 -17.76 4.46 -15.82
CA LEU A 40 -17.85 3.30 -14.92
C LEU A 40 -19.26 2.68 -14.84
N VAL A 41 -20.28 3.38 -15.34
CA VAL A 41 -21.69 2.97 -15.27
C VAL A 41 -22.31 3.13 -16.66
N ASP A 42 -22.99 2.11 -17.17
CA ASP A 42 -23.73 2.15 -18.45
C ASP A 42 -25.23 2.01 -18.25
N VAL A 43 -25.83 3.11 -17.75
CA VAL A 43 -27.29 3.30 -17.58
C VAL A 43 -28.06 3.12 -18.91
N SER A 44 -27.36 3.09 -20.04
CA SER A 44 -27.92 3.00 -21.39
C SER A 44 -27.98 1.57 -21.95
N GLY A 45 -27.31 0.59 -21.32
CA GLY A 45 -27.28 -0.81 -21.73
C GLY A 45 -26.78 -1.04 -23.16
N GLY A 46 -25.95 -0.13 -23.68
CA GLY A 46 -25.55 -0.05 -25.09
C GLY A 46 -24.13 -0.52 -25.38
N THR A 47 -23.28 -0.69 -24.36
CA THR A 47 -21.90 -1.13 -24.58
C THR A 47 -21.73 -2.65 -24.51
N SER A 48 -21.00 -3.18 -25.49
CA SER A 48 -20.56 -4.58 -25.56
C SER A 48 -19.35 -4.86 -24.64
N ASP A 49 -19.29 -4.19 -23.49
CA ASP A 49 -18.26 -4.39 -22.48
C ASP A 49 -18.67 -5.50 -21.51
N ALA A 50 -17.69 -6.07 -20.81
CA ALA A 50 -17.98 -7.04 -19.76
C ALA A 50 -18.64 -6.34 -18.56
N HIS A 51 -19.93 -6.59 -18.37
CA HIS A 51 -20.68 -6.15 -17.19
C HIS A 51 -20.47 -7.11 -16.02
N ASP A 52 -20.53 -6.62 -14.78
CA ASP A 52 -20.50 -7.50 -13.62
C ASP A 52 -21.74 -8.40 -13.55
N LYS A 53 -21.55 -9.66 -13.18
CA LYS A 53 -22.63 -10.66 -13.08
C LYS A 53 -23.62 -10.38 -11.93
N SER A 54 -23.27 -9.50 -10.99
CA SER A 54 -24.17 -9.08 -9.90
C SER A 54 -24.79 -7.69 -10.13
N GLN A 55 -24.17 -6.81 -10.91
CA GLN A 55 -24.69 -5.48 -11.25
C GLN A 55 -24.48 -5.20 -12.75
N ALA A 56 -25.52 -5.46 -13.55
CA ALA A 56 -25.53 -5.32 -15.01
C ALA A 56 -25.46 -3.86 -15.55
N ASP A 57 -25.17 -2.90 -14.68
CA ASP A 57 -25.05 -1.46 -14.96
C ASP A 57 -23.59 -0.98 -14.79
N ILE A 58 -22.67 -1.82 -14.30
CA ILE A 58 -21.29 -1.43 -14.02
C ILE A 58 -20.34 -1.99 -15.09
N VAL A 59 -19.70 -1.07 -15.81
CA VAL A 59 -18.68 -1.39 -16.82
C VAL A 59 -17.38 -1.79 -16.13
N LEU A 60 -16.91 -3.02 -16.36
CA LEU A 60 -15.64 -3.51 -15.80
C LEU A 60 -14.46 -2.93 -16.59
N VAL A 61 -13.94 -1.79 -16.11
CA VAL A 61 -12.76 -1.15 -16.71
C VAL A 61 -11.47 -1.77 -16.15
N SER A 62 -10.50 -1.98 -17.03
CA SER A 62 -9.79 -3.26 -17.22
C SER A 62 -10.77 -4.37 -17.65
N GLN A 63 -10.92 -4.55 -18.97
CA GLN A 63 -11.68 -5.67 -19.51
C GLN A 63 -10.99 -6.98 -19.06
N PRO A 64 -11.70 -7.93 -18.42
CA PRO A 64 -11.11 -9.19 -18.02
C PRO A 64 -10.63 -9.95 -19.26
N SER A 65 -9.36 -10.37 -19.26
CA SER A 65 -8.85 -11.23 -20.31
C SER A 65 -9.51 -12.61 -20.20
N ALA A 66 -9.58 -13.34 -21.31
CA ALA A 66 -10.18 -14.68 -21.33
C ALA A 66 -9.33 -15.75 -20.62
N ASP A 67 -8.13 -15.39 -20.15
CA ASP A 67 -7.18 -16.31 -19.53
C ASP A 67 -7.58 -16.67 -18.09
N PRO A 68 -7.67 -17.96 -17.73
CA PRO A 68 -7.98 -18.39 -16.36
C PRO A 68 -6.95 -17.99 -15.29
N ASN A 69 -5.76 -17.56 -15.72
CA ASN A 69 -4.68 -17.10 -14.85
C ASN A 69 -4.75 -15.60 -14.52
N ASP A 70 -5.59 -14.82 -15.20
CA ASP A 70 -5.81 -13.41 -14.91
C ASP A 70 -6.26 -13.22 -13.44
N PRO A 71 -5.59 -12.39 -12.61
CA PRO A 71 -6.04 -12.09 -11.25
C PRO A 71 -7.49 -11.61 -11.21
N LEU A 72 -7.95 -10.94 -12.27
CA LEU A 72 -9.28 -10.37 -12.38
C LEU A 72 -10.36 -11.46 -12.40
N ASN A 73 -10.05 -12.67 -12.87
CA ASN A 73 -10.95 -13.82 -12.92
C ASN A 73 -10.93 -14.70 -11.64
N TRP A 74 -10.07 -14.41 -10.66
CA TRP A 74 -9.98 -15.24 -9.45
C TRP A 74 -11.20 -15.12 -8.53
N THR A 75 -11.55 -16.22 -7.85
CA THR A 75 -12.63 -16.24 -6.85
C THR A 75 -12.39 -15.23 -5.72
N HIS A 76 -13.44 -14.59 -5.22
CA HIS A 76 -13.35 -13.56 -4.16
C HIS A 76 -12.55 -14.03 -2.93
N ALA A 77 -12.68 -15.30 -2.54
CA ALA A 77 -11.93 -15.88 -1.42
C ALA A 77 -10.41 -15.98 -1.69
N ARG A 78 -9.97 -16.12 -2.95
CA ARG A 78 -8.55 -16.11 -3.35
C ARG A 78 -8.02 -14.67 -3.40
N LYS A 79 -8.79 -13.73 -3.97
CA LYS A 79 -8.46 -12.30 -4.00
C LYS A 79 -8.28 -11.74 -2.59
N LEU A 80 -9.29 -11.91 -1.72
CA LEU A 80 -9.25 -11.43 -0.33
C LEU A 80 -8.09 -12.06 0.47
N ARG A 81 -7.79 -13.35 0.25
CA ARG A 81 -6.65 -14.02 0.91
C ARG A 81 -5.32 -13.38 0.52
N THR A 82 -5.09 -13.10 -0.76
CA THR A 82 -3.86 -12.47 -1.28
C THR A 82 -3.69 -11.06 -0.71
N VAL A 83 -4.76 -10.26 -0.74
CA VAL A 83 -4.78 -8.88 -0.24
C VAL A 83 -4.56 -8.83 1.27
N ASN A 84 -5.15 -9.75 2.03
CA ASN A 84 -4.87 -9.88 3.45
C ASN A 84 -3.40 -10.27 3.74
N MET A 85 -2.69 -10.94 2.82
CA MET A 85 -1.24 -11.18 2.99
C MET A 85 -0.42 -9.91 2.78
N ALA A 86 -0.78 -9.07 1.79
CA ALA A 86 -0.18 -7.75 1.64
C ALA A 86 -0.40 -6.88 2.89
N TYR A 87 -1.63 -6.86 3.44
CA TYR A 87 -1.90 -6.14 4.69
C TYR A 87 -1.09 -6.67 5.88
N LEU A 88 -0.97 -8.00 6.08
CA LEU A 88 -0.13 -8.56 7.15
C LEU A 88 1.38 -8.30 6.94
N TYR A 89 1.83 -8.19 5.69
CA TYR A 89 3.19 -7.70 5.39
C TYR A 89 3.33 -6.25 5.85
N VAL A 90 2.46 -5.34 5.40
CA VAL A 90 2.48 -3.90 5.74
C VAL A 90 2.43 -3.69 7.26
N ILE A 91 1.48 -4.31 7.96
CA ILE A 91 1.30 -4.12 9.41
C ILE A 91 2.60 -4.38 10.16
N GLY A 92 3.24 -5.52 9.95
CA GLY A 92 4.38 -5.88 10.77
C GLY A 92 5.72 -5.29 10.31
N THR A 93 5.89 -4.91 9.03
CA THR A 93 7.10 -4.17 8.61
C THR A 93 6.98 -2.72 9.05
N GLY A 94 5.79 -2.12 8.90
CA GLY A 94 5.44 -0.82 9.47
C GLY A 94 5.64 -0.80 10.98
N ILE A 95 5.19 -1.83 11.73
CA ILE A 95 5.47 -1.93 13.17
C ILE A 95 6.98 -1.96 13.42
N ALA A 96 7.74 -2.88 12.82
CA ALA A 96 9.17 -3.02 13.09
C ALA A 96 9.98 -1.74 12.81
N THR A 97 9.65 -0.98 11.76
CA THR A 97 10.31 0.29 11.45
C THR A 97 9.81 1.49 12.26
N SER A 98 8.68 1.39 12.95
CA SER A 98 8.16 2.48 13.79
C SER A 98 8.36 2.28 15.29
N LEU A 99 8.62 1.05 15.76
CA LEU A 99 9.10 0.77 17.13
C LEU A 99 10.28 1.69 17.51
N GLN A 100 11.21 1.90 16.57
CA GLN A 100 12.40 2.70 16.82
C GLN A 100 12.10 4.14 17.21
N TYR A 101 10.98 4.75 16.77
CA TYR A 101 10.72 6.19 16.94
C TYR A 101 10.54 6.62 18.38
N LEU A 102 9.94 5.76 19.22
CA LEU A 102 9.82 6.03 20.65
C LEU A 102 11.18 5.91 21.36
N VAL A 103 11.96 4.93 20.94
CA VAL A 103 13.16 4.44 21.62
C VAL A 103 14.40 5.33 21.34
N LEU A 104 14.30 6.35 20.47
CA LEU A 104 15.38 7.32 20.21
C LEU A 104 15.89 7.99 21.51
N ALA A 105 15.00 8.28 22.46
CA ALA A 105 15.36 8.99 23.70
C ALA A 105 16.26 8.12 24.59
N ASP A 106 15.94 6.85 24.77
CA ASP A 106 16.72 5.94 25.61
C ASP A 106 18.04 5.57 24.95
N ILE A 107 18.06 5.41 23.62
CA ILE A 107 19.31 5.22 22.86
C ILE A 107 20.22 6.44 23.03
N THR A 108 19.68 7.66 23.01
CA THR A 108 20.44 8.90 23.27
C THR A 108 21.06 8.87 24.67
N ALA A 109 20.31 8.42 25.68
CA ALA A 109 20.80 8.31 27.06
C ALA A 109 21.89 7.24 27.24
N ASP A 110 21.75 6.08 26.58
CA ASP A 110 22.64 4.91 26.76
C ASP A 110 23.91 4.99 25.87
N THR A 111 23.84 5.66 24.72
CA THR A 111 24.96 5.78 23.76
C THR A 111 25.62 7.17 23.74
N GLY A 112 25.01 8.19 24.36
CA GLY A 112 25.49 9.57 24.36
C GLY A 112 25.41 10.28 22.99
N ILE A 113 24.77 9.66 21.99
CA ILE A 113 24.63 10.22 20.64
C ILE A 113 23.60 11.35 20.65
N SER A 114 23.96 12.54 20.15
CA SER A 114 23.06 13.71 20.12
C SER A 114 21.76 13.44 19.34
N THR A 115 20.60 13.81 19.91
CA THR A 115 19.28 13.68 19.26
C THR A 115 19.22 14.27 17.85
N ALA A 116 19.99 15.33 17.57
CA ALA A 116 20.09 15.94 16.26
C ALA A 116 20.65 14.97 15.18
N SER A 117 21.63 14.13 15.52
CA SER A 117 22.20 13.17 14.57
C SER A 117 21.31 11.93 14.38
N LEU A 118 20.54 11.50 15.39
CA LEU A 118 19.50 10.48 15.18
C LEU A 118 18.36 11.00 14.28
N GLY A 119 18.01 12.29 14.42
CA GLY A 119 17.08 12.97 13.52
C GLY A 119 17.59 13.00 12.08
N GLN A 120 18.85 13.38 11.87
CA GLN A 120 19.52 13.33 10.56
C GLN A 120 19.53 11.92 9.97
N GLY A 121 19.87 10.89 10.77
CA GLY A 121 19.82 9.48 10.34
C GLY A 121 18.42 9.03 9.92
N THR A 122 17.36 9.54 10.57
CA THR A 122 15.97 9.28 10.19
C THR A 122 15.60 9.99 8.88
N GLY A 123 16.00 11.25 8.68
CA GLY A 123 15.81 11.93 7.39
C GLY A 123 16.54 11.24 6.24
N LEU A 124 17.75 10.76 6.49
CA LEU A 124 18.56 10.02 5.51
C LEU A 124 17.94 8.68 5.13
N MET A 125 17.35 7.96 6.10
CA MET A 125 16.57 6.74 5.85
C MET A 125 15.43 7.01 4.85
N PHE A 126 14.63 8.06 5.05
CA PHE A 126 13.53 8.41 4.14
C PHE A 126 14.01 8.89 2.76
N LEU A 127 15.16 9.58 2.69
CA LEU A 127 15.76 9.97 1.41
C LEU A 127 16.10 8.73 0.57
N PHE A 128 16.83 7.77 1.14
CA PHE A 128 17.19 6.54 0.43
C PHE A 128 16.00 5.61 0.19
N PHE A 129 14.99 5.62 1.04
CA PHE A 129 13.73 4.91 0.84
C PHE A 129 13.04 5.34 -0.46
N GLY A 130 12.90 6.66 -0.71
CA GLY A 130 12.30 7.19 -1.94
C GLY A 130 13.10 6.81 -3.20
N TRP A 131 14.43 6.89 -3.14
CA TRP A 131 15.30 6.44 -4.24
C TRP A 131 15.22 4.93 -4.48
N ALA A 132 15.10 4.13 -3.43
CA ALA A 132 15.02 2.69 -3.54
C ALA A 132 13.66 2.22 -4.14
N CYS A 133 12.54 2.89 -3.87
CA CYS A 133 11.25 2.61 -4.52
C CYS A 133 11.37 2.56 -6.06
N LEU A 134 12.13 3.49 -6.66
CA LEU A 134 12.36 3.55 -8.11
C LEU A 134 13.11 2.32 -8.65
N ILE A 135 14.00 1.73 -7.84
CA ILE A 135 14.81 0.57 -8.20
C ILE A 135 14.03 -0.74 -7.96
N TRP A 136 13.23 -0.80 -6.90
CA TRP A 136 12.46 -2.00 -6.58
C TRP A 136 11.25 -2.22 -7.51
N GLN A 137 10.67 -1.16 -8.07
CA GLN A 137 9.57 -1.25 -9.03
C GLN A 137 9.89 -2.19 -10.22
N PRO A 138 10.97 -2.01 -11.00
CA PRO A 138 11.33 -2.94 -12.08
C PRO A 138 11.82 -4.30 -11.59
N ILE A 139 12.42 -4.40 -10.40
CA ILE A 139 12.84 -5.68 -9.81
C ILE A 139 11.60 -6.56 -9.50
N ALA A 140 10.53 -5.97 -8.96
CA ALA A 140 9.29 -6.69 -8.67
C ALA A 140 8.58 -7.20 -9.92
N LEU A 141 8.69 -6.46 -11.04
CA LEU A 141 8.13 -6.87 -12.34
C LEU A 141 8.94 -7.99 -13.02
N THR A 142 10.23 -8.14 -12.69
CA THR A 142 11.13 -9.10 -13.35
C THR A 142 11.37 -10.38 -12.55
N TYR A 143 11.48 -10.30 -11.22
CA TYR A 143 11.71 -11.44 -10.33
C TYR A 143 10.43 -12.01 -9.70
N GLY A 144 9.28 -11.41 -10.01
CA GLY A 144 8.00 -11.70 -9.38
C GLY A 144 7.88 -11.06 -8.00
N ARG A 145 6.67 -10.65 -7.64
CA ARG A 145 6.40 -9.89 -6.41
C ARG A 145 6.68 -10.71 -5.15
N HIS A 146 6.33 -12.00 -5.18
CA HIS A 146 6.48 -12.88 -4.02
C HIS A 146 7.94 -13.03 -3.58
N GLY A 147 8.89 -13.04 -4.52
CA GLY A 147 10.32 -13.10 -4.23
C GLY A 147 10.81 -11.86 -3.47
N VAL A 148 10.35 -10.67 -3.89
CA VAL A 148 10.68 -9.41 -3.24
C VAL A 148 10.15 -9.38 -1.80
N TYR A 149 8.89 -9.75 -1.56
CA TYR A 149 8.31 -9.78 -0.20
C TYR A 149 9.09 -10.68 0.77
N LEU A 150 9.56 -11.86 0.33
CA LEU A 150 10.36 -12.75 1.19
C LEU A 150 11.75 -12.18 1.46
N LEU A 151 12.40 -11.60 0.45
CA LEU A 151 13.73 -11.04 0.55
C LEU A 151 13.76 -9.80 1.46
N THR A 152 12.81 -8.87 1.32
CA THR A 152 12.72 -7.69 2.19
C THR A 152 12.45 -8.07 3.64
N MET A 153 11.59 -9.07 3.89
CA MET A 153 11.35 -9.59 5.25
C MET A 153 12.66 -10.12 5.88
N LEU A 154 13.41 -10.97 5.17
CA LEU A 154 14.66 -11.55 5.68
C LEU A 154 15.71 -10.47 5.98
N LEU A 155 15.91 -9.53 5.05
CA LEU A 155 16.85 -8.43 5.25
C LEU A 155 16.40 -7.52 6.40
N THR A 156 15.10 -7.27 6.58
CA THR A 156 14.58 -6.47 7.71
C THR A 156 14.86 -7.15 9.06
N VAL A 157 14.73 -8.48 9.15
CA VAL A 157 15.09 -9.24 10.38
C VAL A 157 16.58 -9.10 10.69
N ALA A 158 17.46 -9.29 9.70
CA ALA A 158 18.90 -9.14 9.87
C ALA A 158 19.28 -7.70 10.27
N MET A 159 18.59 -6.69 9.72
CA MET A 159 18.77 -5.30 10.12
C MET A 159 18.34 -5.06 11.57
N MET A 160 17.17 -5.51 12.02
CA MET A 160 16.70 -5.33 13.41
C MET A 160 17.69 -5.89 14.44
N GLU A 161 18.29 -7.06 14.16
CA GLU A 161 19.30 -7.67 15.03
C GLU A 161 20.63 -6.89 15.02
N TRP A 162 20.99 -6.27 13.89
CA TRP A 162 22.12 -5.33 13.82
C TRP A 162 21.86 -4.08 14.68
N THR A 163 20.64 -3.54 14.67
CA THR A 163 20.25 -2.35 15.45
C THR A 163 20.49 -2.55 16.96
N ALA A 164 20.18 -3.73 17.50
CA ALA A 164 20.34 -4.06 18.92
C ALA A 164 21.81 -4.16 19.38
N ARG A 165 22.73 -4.43 18.44
CA ARG A 165 24.18 -4.59 18.69
C ARG A 165 25.00 -3.33 18.40
N SER A 166 24.53 -2.48 17.49
CA SER A 166 25.20 -1.23 17.10
C SER A 166 25.35 -0.28 18.30
N SER A 167 26.56 0.25 18.51
CA SER A 167 26.83 1.20 19.61
C SER A 167 27.43 2.53 19.14
N SER A 168 27.84 2.62 17.86
CA SER A 168 28.48 3.82 17.31
C SER A 168 27.54 4.67 16.46
N ALA A 169 27.72 5.99 16.46
CA ALA A 169 26.91 6.92 15.65
C ALA A 169 27.04 6.72 14.13
N SER A 170 28.24 6.36 13.66
CA SER A 170 28.51 6.05 12.25
C SER A 170 27.82 4.74 11.82
N GLU A 171 27.87 3.71 12.65
CA GLU A 171 27.17 2.44 12.46
C GLU A 171 25.66 2.65 12.40
N TRP A 172 25.11 3.50 13.28
CA TRP A 172 23.71 3.88 13.29
C TRP A 172 23.28 4.55 11.98
N MET A 173 24.07 5.52 11.48
CA MET A 173 23.78 6.19 10.20
C MET A 173 23.83 5.21 9.03
N ALA A 174 24.86 4.36 8.96
CA ALA A 174 24.99 3.34 7.91
C ALA A 174 23.82 2.34 7.93
N HIS A 175 23.45 1.87 9.13
CA HIS A 175 22.29 1.01 9.34
C HIS A 175 20.98 1.67 8.89
N ARG A 176 20.77 2.97 9.19
CA ARG A 176 19.59 3.73 8.76
C ARG A 176 19.50 3.91 7.24
N ILE A 177 20.62 4.02 6.53
CA ILE A 177 20.64 4.01 5.06
C ILE A 177 20.18 2.64 4.53
N LEU A 178 20.79 1.56 5.03
CA LEU A 178 20.51 0.20 4.57
C LEU A 178 19.05 -0.21 4.78
N ILE A 179 18.49 0.04 5.97
CA ILE A 179 17.09 -0.30 6.25
C ILE A 179 16.11 0.52 5.40
N GLY A 180 16.41 1.79 5.09
CA GLY A 180 15.61 2.60 4.17
C GLY A 180 15.50 1.98 2.78
N ILE A 181 16.63 1.48 2.25
CA ILE A 181 16.68 0.80 0.95
C ILE A 181 15.89 -0.52 0.99
N ILE A 182 16.04 -1.31 2.07
CA ILE A 182 15.42 -2.64 2.22
C ILE A 182 13.90 -2.57 2.38
N VAL A 183 13.38 -1.58 3.13
CA VAL A 183 11.94 -1.52 3.48
C VAL A 183 11.11 -0.86 2.38
N SER A 184 11.72 -0.06 1.50
CA SER A 184 11.04 0.71 0.43
C SER A 184 9.96 -0.02 -0.40
N PRO A 185 10.01 -1.34 -0.68
CA PRO A 185 8.92 -2.04 -1.37
C PRO A 185 7.58 -2.07 -0.62
N ILE A 186 7.54 -1.67 0.65
CA ILE A 186 6.30 -1.59 1.45
C ILE A 186 5.25 -0.64 0.86
N GLU A 187 5.67 0.46 0.24
CA GLU A 187 4.76 1.38 -0.45
C GLU A 187 4.44 0.83 -1.84
N SER A 188 5.45 0.76 -2.72
CA SER A 188 5.18 0.58 -4.15
C SER A 188 4.60 -0.79 -4.52
N LEU A 189 5.06 -1.91 -3.94
CA LEU A 189 4.51 -3.23 -4.31
C LEU A 189 3.10 -3.43 -3.76
N CYS A 190 2.80 -2.90 -2.58
CA CYS A 190 1.49 -3.07 -1.96
C CYS A 190 0.41 -2.34 -2.76
N GLU A 191 0.69 -1.12 -3.22
CA GLU A 191 -0.19 -0.41 -4.15
C GLU A 191 -0.42 -1.20 -5.44
N VAL A 192 0.66 -1.62 -6.13
CA VAL A 192 0.57 -2.39 -7.38
C VAL A 192 -0.22 -3.70 -7.20
N THR A 193 -0.05 -4.42 -6.08
CA THR A 193 -0.85 -5.63 -5.80
C THR A 193 -2.33 -5.36 -5.55
N VAL A 194 -2.69 -4.19 -5.01
CA VAL A 194 -4.11 -3.81 -4.85
C VAL A 194 -4.70 -3.40 -6.20
N PHE A 195 -3.96 -2.65 -7.03
CA PHE A 195 -4.40 -2.28 -8.38
C PHE A 195 -4.63 -3.49 -9.30
N ASP A 196 -3.77 -4.51 -9.24
CA ASP A 196 -3.89 -5.67 -10.13
C ASP A 196 -4.95 -6.70 -9.71
N LEU A 197 -5.46 -6.64 -8.47
CA LEU A 197 -6.47 -7.60 -7.97
C LEU A 197 -7.91 -7.10 -8.00
N PHE A 198 -8.12 -5.77 -8.15
CA PHE A 198 -9.45 -5.16 -8.04
C PHE A 198 -9.80 -4.25 -9.22
N PHE A 199 -11.00 -4.47 -9.77
CA PHE A 199 -11.61 -3.62 -10.79
C PHE A 199 -11.66 -2.13 -10.38
N ALA A 200 -11.75 -1.26 -11.39
CA ALA A 200 -11.73 0.19 -11.23
C ALA A 200 -12.75 0.76 -10.22
N HIS A 201 -13.91 0.10 -10.03
CA HIS A 201 -14.92 0.51 -9.04
C HIS A 201 -14.57 0.12 -7.59
N ASN A 202 -13.88 -1.00 -7.37
CA ASN A 202 -13.59 -1.54 -6.03
C ASN A 202 -12.19 -1.18 -5.51
N ARG A 203 -11.25 -0.86 -6.40
CA ARG A 203 -9.85 -0.53 -6.02
C ARG A 203 -9.75 0.60 -4.98
N GLY A 204 -10.64 1.59 -5.03
CA GLY A 204 -10.63 2.73 -4.10
C GLY A 204 -10.84 2.31 -2.64
N THR A 205 -11.81 1.43 -2.37
CA THR A 205 -12.09 0.92 -1.02
C THR A 205 -10.92 0.11 -0.46
N HIS A 206 -10.31 -0.74 -1.29
CA HIS A 206 -9.17 -1.55 -0.87
C HIS A 206 -7.87 -0.73 -0.73
N MET A 207 -7.68 0.30 -1.55
CA MET A 207 -6.58 1.27 -1.38
C MET A 207 -6.76 2.11 -0.11
N GLY A 208 -7.99 2.54 0.21
CA GLY A 208 -8.29 3.20 1.49
C GLY A 208 -7.99 2.30 2.70
N LEU A 209 -8.33 1.01 2.61
CA LEU A 209 -8.01 0.03 3.65
C LEU A 209 -6.50 -0.25 3.76
N TYR A 210 -5.76 -0.25 2.65
CA TYR A 210 -4.29 -0.30 2.65
C TYR A 210 -3.71 0.89 3.43
N VAL A 211 -4.10 2.11 3.07
CA VAL A 211 -3.61 3.35 3.71
C VAL A 211 -3.97 3.39 5.20
N PHE A 212 -5.21 3.01 5.57
CA PHE A 212 -5.62 2.86 6.96
C PHE A 212 -4.75 1.86 7.73
N THR A 213 -4.42 0.73 7.10
CA THR A 213 -3.57 -0.32 7.66
C THR A 213 -2.13 0.16 7.86
N LEU A 214 -1.59 0.88 6.88
CA LEU A 214 -0.24 1.47 6.91
C LEU A 214 -0.11 2.47 8.06
N PHE A 215 -0.98 3.47 8.14
CA PHE A 215 -0.96 4.45 9.23
C PHE A 215 -1.29 3.81 10.58
N GLY A 216 -2.28 2.91 10.64
CA GLY A 216 -2.65 2.19 11.86
C GLY A 216 -1.48 1.40 12.46
N SER A 217 -0.63 0.80 11.61
CA SER A 217 0.58 0.10 12.05
C SER A 217 1.62 1.04 12.68
N ASN A 218 1.82 2.22 12.08
CA ASN A 218 2.75 3.25 12.56
C ASN A 218 2.30 3.88 13.89
N PHE A 219 1.00 3.96 14.18
CA PHE A 219 0.50 4.44 15.47
C PHE A 219 0.48 3.36 16.55
N LEU A 220 0.21 2.10 16.20
CA LEU A 220 0.17 1.00 17.16
C LEU A 220 1.56 0.63 17.70
N ALA A 221 2.61 0.76 16.88
CA ALA A 221 3.94 0.33 17.27
C ALA A 221 4.60 1.16 18.38
N PRO A 222 4.60 2.51 18.38
CA PRO A 222 5.06 3.28 19.54
C PRO A 222 4.31 2.93 20.82
N LEU A 223 3.00 2.65 20.75
CA LEU A 223 2.19 2.25 21.90
C LEU A 223 2.69 0.92 22.50
N VAL A 224 2.97 -0.07 21.64
CA VAL A 224 3.56 -1.35 22.07
C VAL A 224 5.00 -1.15 22.56
N ALA A 225 5.81 -0.33 21.87
CA ALA A 225 7.19 -0.04 22.23
C ALA A 225 7.31 0.54 23.65
N GLY A 226 6.43 1.47 24.05
CA GLY A 226 6.47 2.10 25.37
C GLY A 226 6.27 1.10 26.49
N LEU A 227 5.20 0.32 26.40
CA LEU A 227 4.86 -0.72 27.39
C LEU A 227 5.98 -1.77 27.55
N PHE A 228 6.70 -2.09 26.47
CA PHE A 228 7.82 -3.03 26.52
C PHE A 228 9.13 -2.39 26.99
N ASN A 229 9.37 -1.12 26.68
CA ASN A 229 10.56 -0.39 27.10
C ASN A 229 10.57 -0.20 28.63
N ASP A 230 9.46 0.24 29.22
CA ASP A 230 9.30 0.39 30.67
C ASP A 230 9.52 -0.93 31.44
N ALA A 231 9.25 -2.08 30.81
CA ALA A 231 9.31 -3.40 31.43
C ALA A 231 10.62 -4.18 31.18
N TYR A 232 11.23 -4.05 30.00
CA TYR A 232 12.38 -4.87 29.56
C TYR A 232 13.51 -4.06 28.91
N GLY A 233 13.34 -2.75 28.75
CA GLY A 233 14.35 -1.84 28.17
C GLY A 233 14.45 -1.85 26.64
N TRP A 234 15.19 -0.88 26.13
CA TRP A 234 15.24 -0.54 24.71
C TRP A 234 15.73 -1.67 23.79
N ARG A 235 16.73 -2.46 24.22
CA ARG A 235 17.28 -3.58 23.44
C ARG A 235 16.28 -4.70 23.21
N TRP A 236 15.48 -5.05 24.22
CA TRP A 236 14.44 -6.07 24.09
C TRP A 236 13.33 -5.64 23.12
N THR A 237 13.01 -4.35 23.07
CA THR A 237 12.04 -3.79 22.12
C THR A 237 12.48 -3.99 20.65
N MET A 238 13.78 -3.93 20.36
CA MET A 238 14.32 -4.23 19.02
C MET A 238 14.26 -5.73 18.68
N HIS A 239 14.61 -6.61 19.62
CA HIS A 239 14.45 -8.06 19.42
C HIS A 239 12.97 -8.47 19.23
N LEU A 240 12.03 -7.79 19.90
CA LEU A 240 10.59 -7.98 19.66
C LEU A 240 10.18 -7.59 18.23
N GLY A 241 10.71 -6.49 17.68
CA GLY A 241 10.54 -6.15 16.27
C GLY A 241 11.07 -7.23 15.32
N SER A 242 12.24 -7.79 15.64
CA SER A 242 12.83 -8.94 14.93
C SER A 242 11.92 -10.19 14.97
N ILE A 243 11.37 -10.53 16.15
CA ILE A 243 10.46 -11.66 16.34
C ILE A 243 9.15 -11.46 15.57
N VAL A 244 8.56 -10.26 15.58
CA VAL A 244 7.34 -9.93 14.82
C VAL A 244 7.59 -10.00 13.30
N CYS A 245 8.77 -9.64 12.82
CA CYS A 245 9.17 -9.87 11.41
C CYS A 245 9.39 -11.36 11.10
N GLY A 246 10.17 -12.08 11.91
CA GLY A 246 10.48 -13.50 11.69
C GLY A 246 9.26 -14.42 11.76
N GLY A 247 8.32 -14.15 12.67
CA GLY A 247 7.05 -14.88 12.76
C GLY A 247 6.22 -14.76 11.47
N ARG A 248 6.21 -13.58 10.84
CA ARG A 248 5.49 -13.34 9.58
C ARG A 248 6.18 -13.94 8.37
N TYR A 249 7.53 -13.92 8.33
CA TYR A 249 8.30 -14.67 7.34
C TYR A 249 7.91 -16.16 7.35
N ASN A 250 7.83 -16.78 8.54
CA ASN A 250 7.41 -18.18 8.67
C ASN A 250 5.94 -18.41 8.24
N CYS A 251 5.04 -17.47 8.54
CA CYS A 251 3.64 -17.52 8.07
C CYS A 251 3.51 -17.41 6.55
N LEU A 252 4.28 -16.53 5.90
CA LEU A 252 4.29 -16.37 4.44
C LEU A 252 4.93 -17.61 3.78
N PHE A 253 6.09 -18.04 4.28
CA PHE A 253 6.82 -19.22 3.80
C PHE A 253 6.01 -20.52 3.93
N LYS A 254 5.27 -20.73 5.03
CA LYS A 254 4.39 -21.91 5.17
C LYS A 254 3.24 -21.89 4.17
N ARG A 255 2.73 -20.71 3.77
CA ARG A 255 1.62 -20.60 2.80
C ARG A 255 2.06 -20.81 1.35
N HIS A 256 3.35 -20.64 1.05
CA HIS A 256 3.95 -20.96 -0.26
C HIS A 256 3.65 -22.39 -0.73
N LYS A 257 3.60 -23.38 0.18
CA LYS A 257 3.35 -24.79 -0.19
C LYS A 257 1.90 -25.14 -0.54
N GLY A 258 0.94 -24.25 -0.29
CA GLY A 258 -0.49 -24.57 -0.43
C GLY A 258 -1.32 -23.56 -1.24
N CYS A 259 -0.76 -22.41 -1.61
CA CYS A 259 -1.45 -21.42 -2.42
C CYS A 259 -0.45 -20.75 -3.36
N VAL A 260 -0.39 -21.27 -4.58
CA VAL A 260 0.40 -20.68 -5.66
C VAL A 260 -0.21 -19.32 -6.02
N ILE A 261 0.36 -18.27 -5.43
CA ILE A 261 0.19 -16.89 -5.86
C ILE A 261 1.32 -16.66 -6.87
N TYR A 262 1.08 -17.06 -8.13
CA TYR A 262 1.94 -16.61 -9.23
C TYR A 262 1.69 -15.13 -9.43
N PHE A 263 2.69 -14.33 -9.06
CA PHE A 263 2.93 -12.97 -9.52
C PHE A 263 4.30 -12.48 -9.06
#